data_AF-A0A1G0HFK6-F1
#
_entry.id   AF-A0A1G0HFK6-F1
#
_cell.length_a   1.000
_cell.length_b   1.000
_cell.length_c   1.000
_cell.angle_alpha   90.00
_cell.angle_beta   90.00
_cell.angle_gamma   90.00
#
_symmetry.space_group_name_H-M   'P 1'
#
loop_
_entity.id
_entity.type
_entity.pdbx_description
1 polymer ?
#
loop_
_entity_poly.entity_id
_entity_poly.type
_entity_poly.pdbx_seq_one_letter_code
_entity_poly.pdbx_strand_id
1 'polypeptide(L)'
;MDSQAKQQQHIIPLYQAAVKLTKPRPLSLTEKPFVRFCLNIAISDSHGTALQLLRQQQGFNTNMLLYICWQSLRQHGRFKLVEIRDTLQAICLWRESIVRPLEYIVEDLQGLTNVNAVEIRKHVEVELKQADIVEKCMLSDIVLSRSYLLRSTEQQLQDMCHGVSVYARILSAKLLADDIELFVKLFQSLLPDLCPKKVSAMTREKLQKVATDFDYGYSQLPLTLAV
;
A
#
# COMPACT_ATOMS: atom_id res chain seq x y z
N MET A 1 7.54 -65.33 -1.16
CA MET A 1 7.12 -64.14 -0.38
C MET A 1 8.12 -62.96 -0.51
N ASP A 2 9.08 -62.97 -1.45
CA ASP A 2 10.12 -61.92 -1.56
C ASP A 2 9.85 -60.80 -2.57
N SER A 3 8.70 -60.78 -3.22
CA SER A 3 8.42 -59.79 -4.29
C SER A 3 7.83 -58.47 -3.78
N GLN A 4 7.15 -58.46 -2.63
CA GLN A 4 6.53 -57.25 -2.07
C GLN A 4 7.52 -56.38 -1.26
N ALA A 5 8.60 -56.95 -0.71
CA ALA A 5 9.60 -56.20 0.04
C ALA A 5 10.51 -55.32 -0.85
N LYS A 6 10.72 -55.71 -2.12
CA LYS A 6 11.54 -54.94 -3.08
C LYS A 6 10.82 -53.73 -3.68
N GLN A 7 9.48 -53.75 -3.75
CA GLN A 7 8.71 -52.60 -4.24
C GLN A 7 8.62 -51.45 -3.24
N GLN A 8 8.69 -51.71 -1.94
CA GLN A 8 8.66 -50.65 -0.92
C GLN A 8 9.99 -49.91 -0.76
N GLN A 9 11.12 -50.52 -1.13
CA GLN A 9 12.45 -49.87 -1.03
C GLN A 9 12.72 -48.81 -2.12
N HIS A 10 11.99 -48.83 -3.24
CA HIS A 10 12.11 -47.82 -4.31
C HIS A 10 11.14 -46.64 -4.19
N ILE A 11 10.12 -46.73 -3.34
CA ILE A 11 9.10 -45.66 -3.18
C ILE A 11 9.60 -44.56 -2.21
N ILE A 12 10.40 -44.93 -1.20
CA ILE A 12 10.90 -44.00 -0.19
C ILE A 12 11.85 -42.92 -0.79
N PRO A 13 12.81 -43.26 -1.69
CA PRO A 13 13.68 -42.25 -2.32
C PRO A 13 12.93 -41.28 -3.24
N LEU A 14 11.89 -41.75 -3.95
CA LEU A 14 11.08 -40.91 -4.84
C LEU A 14 10.19 -39.93 -4.06
N TYR A 15 9.65 -40.36 -2.92
CA TYR A 15 8.87 -39.48 -2.04
C TYR A 15 9.76 -38.41 -1.38
N GLN A 16 10.98 -38.78 -0.94
CA GLN A 16 11.94 -37.82 -0.40
C GLN A 16 12.50 -36.86 -1.47
N ALA A 17 12.59 -37.29 -2.73
CA ALA A 17 12.93 -36.41 -3.85
C ALA A 17 11.80 -35.44 -4.22
N ALA A 18 10.54 -35.89 -4.19
CA ALA A 18 9.37 -35.04 -4.44
C ALA A 18 9.14 -33.99 -3.33
N VAL A 19 9.42 -34.33 -2.07
CA VAL A 19 9.36 -33.39 -0.94
C VAL A 19 10.51 -32.36 -0.98
N LYS A 20 11.65 -32.69 -1.59
CA LYS A 20 12.74 -31.72 -1.84
C LYS A 20 12.46 -30.75 -2.98
N LEU A 21 11.50 -31.05 -3.87
CA LEU A 21 11.14 -30.23 -5.04
C LEU A 21 9.94 -29.29 -4.80
N THR A 22 9.38 -29.25 -3.60
CA THR A 22 8.14 -28.48 -3.31
C THR A 22 8.27 -27.55 -2.11
N LYS A 23 9.49 -27.16 -1.72
CA LYS A 23 9.63 -25.91 -0.95
C LYS A 23 9.49 -24.77 -1.95
N PRO A 24 8.37 -24.02 -1.97
CA PRO A 24 8.28 -22.85 -2.83
C PRO A 24 9.49 -21.97 -2.50
N ARG A 25 10.27 -21.63 -3.52
CA ARG A 25 11.36 -20.67 -3.38
C ARG A 25 10.77 -19.46 -2.64
N PRO A 26 11.37 -19.00 -1.53
CA PRO A 26 10.90 -17.78 -0.90
C PRO A 26 10.91 -16.71 -1.98
N LEU A 27 9.73 -16.16 -2.29
CA LEU A 27 9.58 -15.10 -3.26
C LEU A 27 10.56 -13.99 -2.85
N SER A 28 11.32 -13.46 -3.80
CA SER A 28 12.10 -12.27 -3.53
C SER A 28 11.15 -11.16 -3.04
N LEU A 29 11.64 -10.22 -2.23
CA LEU A 29 10.78 -9.16 -1.67
C LEU A 29 10.02 -8.39 -2.77
N THR A 30 10.62 -8.28 -3.96
CA THR A 30 10.03 -7.62 -5.13
C THR A 30 9.07 -8.50 -5.94
N GLU A 31 8.97 -9.79 -5.62
CA GLU A 31 8.05 -10.72 -6.28
C GLU A 31 6.66 -10.76 -5.66
N LYS A 32 6.48 -10.19 -4.45
CA LYS A 32 5.16 -10.10 -3.81
C LYS A 32 4.19 -9.30 -4.70
N PRO A 33 2.95 -9.76 -4.93
CA PRO A 33 2.02 -9.13 -5.87
C PRO A 33 1.74 -7.65 -5.60
N PHE A 34 1.60 -7.26 -4.33
CA PHE A 34 1.39 -5.86 -3.95
C PHE A 34 2.64 -5.00 -4.21
N VAL A 35 3.84 -5.54 -3.94
CA VAL A 35 5.10 -4.83 -4.21
C VAL A 35 5.26 -4.58 -5.70
N ARG A 36 5.00 -5.60 -6.54
CA ARG A 36 4.99 -5.45 -8.01
C ARG A 36 3.99 -4.41 -8.49
N PHE A 37 2.78 -4.40 -7.92
CA PHE A 37 1.77 -3.39 -8.22
C PHE A 37 2.30 -1.97 -7.93
N CYS A 38 2.93 -1.75 -6.77
CA CYS A 38 3.51 -0.45 -6.43
C CYS A 38 4.66 -0.05 -7.36
N LEU A 39 5.55 -0.99 -7.71
CA LEU A 39 6.65 -0.74 -8.63
C LEU A 39 6.13 -0.35 -10.02
N ASN A 40 5.08 -1.00 -10.51
CA ASN A 40 4.47 -0.66 -11.79
C ASN A 40 3.86 0.75 -11.80
N ILE A 41 3.29 1.19 -10.67
CA ILE A 41 2.74 2.53 -10.52
C ILE A 41 3.87 3.58 -10.49
N ALA A 42 4.97 3.27 -9.79
CA ALA A 42 6.11 4.17 -9.65
C ALA A 42 6.84 4.46 -10.97
N ILE A 43 6.74 3.58 -11.98
CA ILE A 43 7.31 3.80 -13.32
C ILE A 43 6.61 4.96 -14.06
N SER A 44 5.38 5.32 -13.67
CA SER A 44 4.63 6.39 -14.31
C SER A 44 4.82 7.70 -13.53
N ASP A 45 5.51 8.66 -14.16
CA ASP A 45 5.83 9.98 -13.60
C ASP A 45 4.60 10.74 -13.07
N SER A 46 3.45 10.56 -13.72
CA SER A 46 2.18 11.17 -13.31
C SER A 46 1.70 10.66 -11.95
N HIS A 47 1.95 9.39 -11.60
CA HIS A 47 1.57 8.85 -10.29
C HIS A 47 2.57 9.23 -9.22
N GLY A 48 3.86 9.21 -9.54
CA GLY A 48 4.92 9.64 -8.62
C GLY A 48 4.65 11.03 -8.08
N THR A 49 4.34 11.98 -8.98
CA THR A 49 4.02 13.36 -8.61
C THR A 49 2.76 13.44 -7.75
N ALA A 50 1.68 12.74 -8.12
CA ALA A 50 0.43 12.80 -7.36
C ALA A 50 0.56 12.21 -5.95
N LEU A 51 1.22 11.06 -5.81
CA LEU A 51 1.48 10.43 -4.52
C LEU A 51 2.42 11.26 -3.65
N GLN A 52 3.44 11.88 -4.26
CA GLN A 52 4.35 12.79 -3.56
C GLN A 52 3.60 14.00 -3.01
N LEU A 53 2.73 14.64 -3.81
CA LEU A 53 1.93 15.78 -3.35
C LEU A 53 0.96 15.38 -2.23
N LEU A 54 0.26 14.26 -2.38
CA LEU A 54 -0.62 13.72 -1.32
C LEU A 54 0.13 13.44 -0.02
N ARG A 55 1.37 12.95 -0.11
CA ARG A 55 2.23 12.77 1.06
C ARG A 55 2.65 14.09 1.69
N GLN A 56 3.15 15.03 0.88
CA GLN A 56 3.69 16.31 1.38
C GLN A 56 2.60 17.23 1.93
N GLN A 57 1.42 17.26 1.30
CA GLN A 57 0.35 18.19 1.66
C GLN A 57 -0.55 17.65 2.77
N GLN A 58 -0.82 16.34 2.78
CA GLN A 58 -1.79 15.72 3.69
C GLN A 58 -1.16 14.72 4.68
N GLY A 59 0.16 14.49 4.62
CA GLY A 59 0.83 13.49 5.46
C GLY A 59 0.45 12.05 5.12
N PHE A 60 -0.16 11.79 3.96
CA PHE A 60 -0.60 10.44 3.62
C PHE A 60 0.58 9.48 3.45
N ASN A 61 0.53 8.34 4.14
CA ASN A 61 1.33 7.19 3.76
C ASN A 61 0.89 6.68 2.36
N THR A 62 1.77 6.84 1.37
CA THR A 62 1.53 6.42 -0.01
C THR A 62 1.39 4.93 -0.16
N ASN A 63 2.13 4.12 0.60
CA ASN A 63 1.98 2.66 0.58
C ASN A 63 0.61 2.24 1.09
N MET A 64 0.07 2.92 2.11
CA MET A 64 -1.29 2.65 2.59
C MET A 64 -2.34 3.05 1.54
N LEU A 65 -2.18 4.19 0.87
CA LEU A 65 -3.05 4.59 -0.24
C LEU A 65 -3.04 3.55 -1.38
N LEU A 66 -1.85 3.12 -1.79
CA LEU A 66 -1.69 2.10 -2.82
C LEU A 66 -2.27 0.76 -2.38
N TYR A 67 -2.15 0.40 -1.10
CA TYR A 67 -2.74 -0.81 -0.56
C TYR A 67 -4.27 -0.78 -0.61
N ILE A 68 -4.89 0.35 -0.25
CA ILE A 68 -6.34 0.57 -0.40
C ILE A 68 -6.78 0.38 -1.85
N CYS A 69 -6.03 0.97 -2.79
CA CYS A 69 -6.31 0.84 -4.22
C CYS A 69 -6.17 -0.61 -4.68
N TRP A 70 -5.08 -1.28 -4.30
CA TRP A 70 -4.78 -2.64 -4.70
C TRP A 70 -5.86 -3.63 -4.26
N GLN A 71 -6.32 -3.55 -3.02
CA GLN A 71 -7.37 -4.46 -2.54
C GLN A 71 -8.72 -4.23 -3.24
N SER A 72 -9.02 -2.97 -3.57
CA SER A 72 -10.23 -2.61 -4.32
C SER A 72 -10.18 -3.21 -5.73
N LEU A 73 -9.04 -3.13 -6.43
CA LEU A 73 -8.81 -3.77 -7.72
C LEU A 73 -8.91 -5.30 -7.65
N ARG A 74 -8.44 -5.89 -6.54
CA ARG A 74 -8.55 -7.34 -6.27
C ARG A 74 -9.96 -7.79 -5.89
N GLN A 75 -10.94 -6.89 -5.92
CA GLN A 75 -12.37 -7.15 -5.65
C GLN A 75 -12.64 -7.64 -4.22
N HIS A 76 -11.74 -7.37 -3.28
CA HIS A 76 -11.85 -7.91 -1.93
C HIS A 76 -12.92 -7.22 -1.08
N GLY A 77 -13.32 -5.99 -1.39
CA GLY A 77 -14.13 -5.28 -0.43
C GLY A 77 -14.04 -3.78 -0.48
N ARG A 78 -15.01 -3.16 0.19
CA ARG A 78 -14.76 -1.90 0.87
C ARG A 78 -13.93 -2.20 2.11
N PHE A 79 -12.88 -1.44 2.31
CA PHE A 79 -12.17 -1.43 3.57
C PHE A 79 -13.05 -0.87 4.68
N LYS A 80 -13.26 -1.65 5.73
CA LYS A 80 -13.93 -1.17 6.94
C LYS A 80 -12.97 -0.32 7.76
N LEU A 81 -13.52 0.57 8.60
CA LEU A 81 -12.75 1.40 9.52
C LEU A 81 -11.76 0.59 10.38
N VAL A 82 -12.23 -0.53 10.93
CA VAL A 82 -11.40 -1.42 11.76
C VAL A 82 -10.25 -2.01 10.96
N GLU A 83 -10.50 -2.45 9.72
CA GLU A 83 -9.45 -3.03 8.86
C GLU A 83 -8.37 -2.01 8.51
N ILE A 84 -8.73 -0.75 8.24
CA ILE A 84 -7.74 0.32 7.99
C ILE A 84 -6.93 0.61 9.25
N ARG A 85 -7.57 0.68 10.43
CA ARG A 85 -6.88 0.89 11.71
C ARG A 85 -5.91 -0.24 12.03
N ASP A 86 -6.35 -1.49 11.89
CA ASP A 86 -5.51 -2.66 12.14
C ASP A 86 -4.31 -2.69 11.17
N THR A 87 -4.55 -2.33 9.91
CA THR A 87 -3.48 -2.22 8.90
C THR A 87 -2.46 -1.14 9.27
N LEU A 88 -2.92 0.04 9.68
CA LEU A 88 -2.04 1.13 10.13
C LEU A 88 -1.27 0.74 11.39
N GLN A 89 -1.92 0.08 12.34
CA GLN A 89 -1.30 -0.39 13.57
C GLN A 89 -0.19 -1.41 13.27
N ALA A 90 -0.41 -2.30 12.28
CA ALA A 90 0.57 -3.32 11.89
C ALA A 90 1.86 -2.72 11.31
N ILE A 91 1.80 -1.53 10.70
CA ILE A 91 2.98 -0.85 10.14
C ILE A 91 3.51 0.28 11.04
N CYS A 92 2.77 0.69 12.07
CA CYS A 92 3.13 1.83 12.92
C CYS A 92 4.54 1.71 13.49
N LEU A 93 4.85 0.62 14.20
CA LEU A 93 6.14 0.48 14.87
C LEU A 93 7.31 0.54 13.87
N TRP A 94 7.14 -0.05 12.69
CA TRP A 94 8.12 0.03 11.61
C TRP A 94 8.34 1.47 11.15
N ARG A 95 7.25 2.23 10.96
CA ARG A 95 7.35 3.63 10.56
C ARG A 95 8.00 4.50 11.62
N GLU A 96 7.58 4.39 12.87
CA GLU A 96 8.14 5.17 13.97
C GLU A 96 9.61 4.91 14.20
N SER A 97 10.02 3.64 14.09
CA SER A 97 11.36 3.23 14.51
C SER A 97 12.38 3.29 13.39
N ILE A 98 11.92 3.22 12.12
CA ILE A 98 12.81 3.09 10.96
C ILE A 98 12.53 4.19 9.93
N VAL A 99 11.31 4.30 9.43
CA VAL A 99 11.01 5.20 8.30
C VAL A 99 11.13 6.67 8.72
N ARG A 100 10.45 7.09 9.79
CA ARG A 100 10.46 8.49 10.27
C ARG A 100 11.87 8.97 10.64
N PRO A 101 12.70 8.24 11.40
CA PRO A 101 14.07 8.66 11.68
C PRO A 101 14.91 8.87 10.43
N LEU A 102 14.77 8.00 9.43
CA LEU A 102 15.49 8.16 8.16
C LEU A 102 14.98 9.40 7.39
N GLU A 103 13.68 9.66 7.39
CA GLU A 103 13.07 10.87 6.79
C GLU A 103 13.60 12.13 7.46
N TYR A 104 13.62 12.17 8.80
CA TYR A 104 14.17 13.30 9.56
C TYR A 104 15.65 13.56 9.24
N ILE A 105 16.46 12.51 9.11
CA ILE A 105 17.87 12.69 8.72
C ILE A 105 17.99 13.32 7.31
N VAL A 106 17.14 12.91 6.36
CA VAL A 106 17.16 13.52 5.02
C VAL A 106 16.74 14.98 5.05
N GLU A 107 15.71 15.30 5.84
CA GLU A 107 15.21 16.67 6.04
C GLU A 107 16.26 17.56 6.72
N ASP A 108 16.91 17.10 7.79
CA ASP A 108 17.98 17.83 8.50
C ASP A 108 19.20 18.10 7.60
N LEU A 109 19.48 17.20 6.67
CA LEU A 109 20.57 17.35 5.70
C LEU A 109 20.14 18.12 4.44
N GLN A 110 18.88 18.56 4.35
CA GLN A 110 18.39 19.31 3.21
C GLN A 110 19.01 20.71 3.19
N GLY A 111 19.54 21.14 2.03
CA GLY A 111 20.20 22.44 1.88
C GLY A 111 21.67 22.47 2.31
N LEU A 112 22.17 21.44 2.99
CA LEU A 112 23.61 21.30 3.24
C LEU A 112 24.34 20.83 1.99
N THR A 113 25.42 21.54 1.63
CA THR A 113 26.21 21.31 0.41
C THR A 113 27.60 20.73 0.65
N ASN A 114 28.00 20.55 1.92
CA ASN A 114 29.27 19.92 2.22
C ASN A 114 29.27 18.44 1.79
N VAL A 115 30.44 17.93 1.38
CA VAL A 115 30.58 16.60 0.75
C VAL A 115 30.03 15.49 1.65
N ASN A 116 30.35 15.54 2.95
CA ASN A 116 29.90 14.52 3.91
C ASN A 116 28.37 14.51 4.04
N ALA A 117 27.71 15.67 4.12
CA ALA A 117 26.24 15.74 4.19
C ALA A 117 25.57 15.19 2.92
N VAL A 118 26.13 15.48 1.75
CA VAL A 118 25.62 14.94 0.47
C VAL A 118 25.77 13.42 0.42
N GLU A 119 26.91 12.89 0.86
CA GLU A 119 27.18 11.45 0.89
C GLU A 119 26.27 10.73 1.90
N ILE A 120 26.13 11.24 3.12
CA ILE A 120 25.23 10.68 4.14
C ILE A 120 23.79 10.68 3.62
N ARG A 121 23.31 11.80 3.06
CA ARG A 121 21.95 11.89 2.50
C ARG A 121 21.72 10.81 1.44
N LYS A 122 22.67 10.60 0.53
CA LYS A 122 22.57 9.56 -0.51
C LYS A 122 22.47 8.16 0.10
N HIS A 123 23.24 7.85 1.15
CA HIS A 123 23.14 6.56 1.83
C HIS A 123 21.79 6.38 2.53
N VAL A 124 21.32 7.40 3.24
CA VAL A 124 20.02 7.37 3.92
C VAL A 124 18.87 7.23 2.92
N GLU A 125 18.94 7.88 1.76
CA GLU A 125 17.95 7.72 0.67
C GLU A 125 17.90 6.29 0.12
N VAL A 126 19.03 5.56 0.08
CA VAL A 126 19.06 4.14 -0.29
C VAL A 126 18.36 3.30 0.76
N GLU A 127 18.64 3.54 2.04
CA GLU A 127 17.98 2.83 3.15
C GLU A 127 16.47 3.14 3.20
N LEU A 128 16.05 4.37 2.91
CA LEU A 128 14.63 4.73 2.78
C LEU A 128 13.93 3.93 1.70
N LYS A 129 14.54 3.77 0.52
CA LYS A 129 13.98 2.94 -0.56
C LYS A 129 13.85 1.48 -0.13
N GLN A 130 14.83 0.97 0.61
CA GLN A 130 14.76 -0.39 1.14
C GLN A 130 13.66 -0.53 2.20
N ALA A 131 13.55 0.44 3.11
CA ALA A 131 12.54 0.45 4.16
C ALA A 131 11.11 0.55 3.60
N ASP A 132 10.95 1.31 2.53
CA ASP A 132 9.72 1.43 1.74
C ASP A 132 9.31 0.10 1.07
N ILE A 133 10.27 -0.70 0.58
CA ILE A 133 9.99 -2.07 0.08
C ILE A 133 9.57 -3.00 1.22
N VAL A 134 10.21 -2.91 2.38
CA VAL A 134 9.86 -3.73 3.55
C VAL A 134 8.44 -3.41 4.03
N GLU A 135 8.06 -2.13 4.12
CA GLU A 135 6.70 -1.74 4.49
C GLU A 135 5.66 -2.31 3.51
N LYS A 136 5.92 -2.24 2.20
CA LYS A 136 5.06 -2.90 1.19
C LYS A 136 4.98 -4.42 1.42
N CYS A 137 6.08 -5.05 1.83
CA CYS A 137 6.08 -6.47 2.15
C CYS A 137 5.23 -6.79 3.37
N MET A 138 5.28 -5.94 4.41
CA MET A 138 4.45 -6.06 5.61
C MET A 138 2.96 -5.90 5.25
N LEU A 139 2.61 -4.88 4.48
CA LEU A 139 1.24 -4.67 3.99
C LEU A 139 0.74 -5.86 3.17
N SER A 140 1.60 -6.43 2.31
CA SER A 140 1.26 -7.60 1.52
C SER A 140 0.95 -8.84 2.36
N ASP A 141 1.46 -8.93 3.59
CA ASP A 141 1.26 -10.08 4.48
C ASP A 141 -0.02 -9.95 5.33
N ILE A 142 -0.62 -8.76 5.36
CA ILE A 142 -1.88 -8.53 6.08
C ILE A 142 -3.01 -9.25 5.36
N VAL A 143 -3.68 -10.16 6.08
CA VAL A 143 -4.80 -10.95 5.59
C VAL A 143 -6.10 -10.28 5.98
N LEU A 144 -6.76 -9.64 5.02
CA LEU A 144 -8.10 -9.08 5.21
C LEU A 144 -9.19 -10.14 5.08
N SER A 145 -10.33 -9.92 5.73
CA SER A 145 -11.51 -10.78 5.59
C SER A 145 -12.02 -10.70 4.15
N ARG A 146 -11.93 -11.81 3.40
CA ARG A 146 -12.19 -11.80 1.96
C ARG A 146 -13.64 -12.16 1.67
N SER A 147 -14.41 -11.21 1.15
CA SER A 147 -15.64 -11.52 0.40
C SER A 147 -15.30 -11.47 -1.08
N TYR A 148 -15.02 -12.62 -1.70
CA TYR A 148 -14.83 -12.71 -3.14
C TYR A 148 -16.18 -12.61 -3.84
N LEU A 149 -16.64 -11.39 -4.06
CA LEU A 149 -17.78 -11.10 -4.90
C LEU A 149 -17.26 -10.49 -6.19
N LEU A 150 -17.75 -10.98 -7.33
CA LEU A 150 -17.44 -10.37 -8.62
C LEU A 150 -17.94 -8.91 -8.59
N ARG A 151 -17.01 -7.97 -8.70
CA ARG A 151 -17.29 -6.53 -8.66
C ARG A 151 -16.99 -5.90 -10.01
N SER A 152 -17.89 -5.03 -10.48
CA SER A 152 -17.64 -4.21 -11.66
C SER A 152 -16.53 -3.20 -11.39
N THR A 153 -15.87 -2.71 -12.44
CA THR A 153 -14.86 -1.64 -12.38
C THR A 153 -15.40 -0.38 -11.68
N GLU A 154 -16.70 -0.11 -11.84
CA GLU A 154 -17.39 0.99 -11.13
C GLU A 154 -17.48 0.74 -9.62
N GLN A 155 -17.77 -0.49 -9.21
CA GLN A 155 -17.79 -0.83 -7.79
C GLN A 155 -16.38 -0.77 -7.20
N GLN A 156 -15.36 -1.20 -7.94
CA GLN A 156 -13.95 -1.04 -7.52
C GLN A 156 -13.61 0.43 -7.27
N LEU A 157 -14.01 1.35 -8.16
CA LEU A 157 -13.81 2.79 -7.95
C LEU A 157 -14.52 3.30 -6.69
N GLN A 158 -15.76 2.88 -6.46
CA GLN A 158 -16.49 3.27 -5.24
C GLN A 158 -15.79 2.75 -3.98
N ASP A 159 -15.24 1.55 -4.04
CA ASP A 159 -14.54 0.94 -2.92
C ASP A 159 -13.21 1.66 -2.63
N MET A 160 -12.48 2.06 -3.67
CA MET A 160 -11.30 2.94 -3.54
C MET A 160 -11.65 4.26 -2.87
N CYS A 161 -12.68 4.96 -3.38
CA CYS A 161 -13.13 6.23 -2.83
C CYS A 161 -13.55 6.07 -1.36
N HIS A 162 -14.24 4.97 -1.03
CA HIS A 162 -14.61 4.68 0.34
C HIS A 162 -13.38 4.46 1.24
N GLY A 163 -12.43 3.64 0.81
CA GLY A 163 -11.21 3.39 1.58
C GLY A 163 -10.40 4.66 1.84
N VAL A 164 -10.21 5.49 0.81
CA VAL A 164 -9.55 6.81 0.95
C VAL A 164 -10.33 7.72 1.90
N SER A 165 -11.66 7.75 1.79
CA SER A 165 -12.51 8.55 2.68
C SER A 165 -12.37 8.16 4.14
N VAL A 166 -12.34 6.85 4.43
CA VAL A 166 -12.17 6.33 5.79
C VAL A 166 -10.77 6.60 6.29
N TYR A 167 -9.76 6.44 5.44
CA TYR A 167 -8.37 6.71 5.80
C TYR A 167 -8.11 8.19 6.10
N ALA A 168 -8.62 9.10 5.26
CA ALA A 168 -8.56 10.54 5.52
C ALA A 168 -9.23 10.91 6.85
N ARG A 169 -10.37 10.29 7.18
CA ARG A 169 -11.04 10.49 8.48
C ARG A 169 -10.21 9.98 9.66
N ILE A 170 -9.55 8.83 9.54
CA ILE A 170 -8.66 8.32 10.60
C ILE A 170 -7.52 9.31 10.87
N LEU A 171 -6.95 9.87 9.79
CA LEU A 171 -5.88 10.86 9.88
C LEU A 171 -6.35 12.26 10.22
N SER A 172 -7.67 12.48 10.36
CA SER A 172 -8.24 13.82 10.51
C SER A 172 -7.79 14.78 9.41
N ALA A 173 -7.59 14.26 8.19
CA ALA A 173 -7.16 15.02 7.02
C ALA A 173 -8.37 15.54 6.24
N LYS A 174 -8.40 16.86 5.99
CA LYS A 174 -9.42 17.49 5.16
C LYS A 174 -9.00 17.45 3.70
N LEU A 175 -9.72 16.68 2.90
CA LEU A 175 -9.50 16.64 1.45
C LEU A 175 -9.96 17.96 0.82
N LEU A 176 -9.03 18.68 0.21
CA LEU A 176 -9.30 19.87 -0.58
C LEU A 176 -9.59 19.50 -2.04
N ALA A 177 -10.04 20.47 -2.84
CA ALA A 177 -10.33 20.25 -4.25
C ALA A 177 -9.11 19.72 -5.02
N ASP A 178 -7.93 20.26 -4.72
CA ASP A 178 -6.68 19.83 -5.37
C ASP A 178 -6.32 18.37 -5.01
N ASP A 179 -6.51 17.95 -3.76
CA ASP A 179 -6.31 16.56 -3.35
C ASP A 179 -7.23 15.61 -4.12
N ILE A 180 -8.50 16.01 -4.30
CA ILE A 180 -9.48 15.24 -5.07
C ILE A 180 -9.01 15.09 -6.52
N GLU A 181 -8.45 16.14 -7.13
CA GLU A 181 -7.90 16.04 -8.49
C GLU A 181 -6.68 15.12 -8.56
N LEU A 182 -5.86 15.04 -7.51
CA LEU A 182 -4.77 14.05 -7.42
C LEU A 182 -5.32 12.62 -7.36
N PHE A 183 -6.37 12.38 -6.58
CA PHE A 183 -7.06 11.08 -6.57
C PHE A 183 -7.73 10.75 -7.90
N VAL A 184 -8.33 11.73 -8.59
CA VAL A 184 -8.89 11.54 -9.94
C VAL A 184 -7.82 11.05 -10.90
N LYS A 185 -6.65 11.71 -10.94
CA LYS A 185 -5.52 11.32 -11.80
C LYS A 185 -5.04 9.92 -11.47
N LEU A 186 -4.90 9.60 -10.18
CA LEU A 186 -4.50 8.27 -9.73
C LEU A 186 -5.52 7.19 -10.10
N PHE A 187 -6.83 7.43 -9.93
CA PHE A 187 -7.83 6.41 -10.23
C PHE A 187 -8.08 6.21 -11.73
N GLN A 188 -7.92 7.26 -12.54
CA GLN A 188 -8.03 7.16 -14.00
C GLN A 188 -6.99 6.20 -14.59
N SER A 189 -5.78 6.18 -14.04
CA SER A 189 -4.73 5.29 -14.52
C SER A 189 -4.86 3.87 -13.99
N LEU A 190 -5.40 3.70 -12.78
CA LEU A 190 -5.64 2.38 -12.18
C LEU A 190 -6.83 1.65 -12.81
N LEU A 191 -7.75 2.39 -13.44
CA LEU A 191 -8.97 1.87 -14.05
C LEU A 191 -9.07 2.28 -15.53
N PRO A 192 -8.13 1.85 -16.39
CA PRO A 192 -8.06 2.30 -17.78
C PRO A 192 -9.30 1.91 -18.60
N ASP A 193 -10.01 0.85 -18.18
CA ASP A 193 -11.22 0.36 -18.84
C ASP A 193 -12.46 1.22 -18.51
N LEU A 194 -12.39 2.09 -17.50
CA LEU A 194 -13.49 2.97 -17.12
C LEU A 194 -13.32 4.33 -17.80
N CYS A 195 -14.42 4.86 -18.36
CA CYS A 195 -14.41 6.16 -19.00
C CYS A 195 -13.84 7.25 -18.06
N PRO A 196 -12.79 8.01 -18.47
CA PRO A 196 -12.14 9.00 -17.60
C PRO A 196 -13.09 10.05 -17.02
N LYS A 197 -14.08 10.49 -17.81
CA LYS A 197 -15.12 11.43 -17.34
C LYS A 197 -15.95 10.84 -16.21
N LYS A 198 -16.26 9.53 -16.28
CA LYS A 198 -16.99 8.80 -15.25
C LYS A 198 -16.16 8.64 -13.99
N VAL A 199 -14.88 8.29 -14.13
CA VAL A 199 -13.93 8.25 -13.00
C VAL A 199 -13.91 9.59 -12.27
N SER A 200 -13.72 10.70 -13.00
CA SER A 200 -13.66 12.03 -12.40
C SER A 200 -14.94 12.41 -11.68
N ALA A 201 -16.10 12.24 -12.33
CA ALA A 201 -17.40 12.57 -11.75
C ALA A 201 -17.68 11.79 -10.46
N MET A 202 -17.47 10.47 -10.49
CA MET A 202 -17.70 9.62 -9.32
C MET A 202 -16.72 9.92 -8.18
N THR A 203 -15.45 10.12 -8.49
CA THR A 203 -14.42 10.42 -7.47
C THR A 203 -14.74 11.74 -6.77
N ARG A 204 -15.06 12.79 -7.52
CA ARG A 204 -15.46 14.08 -6.96
C ARG A 204 -16.71 13.95 -6.10
N GLU A 205 -17.78 13.34 -6.62
CA GLU A 205 -19.02 13.15 -5.87
C GLU A 205 -18.80 12.43 -4.53
N LYS A 206 -17.96 11.38 -4.52
CA LYS A 206 -17.72 10.57 -3.31
C LYS A 206 -16.78 11.23 -2.32
N LEU A 207 -15.67 11.80 -2.79
CA LEU A 207 -14.66 12.39 -1.90
C LEU A 207 -15.04 13.80 -1.42
N GLN A 208 -15.87 14.55 -2.17
CA GLN A 208 -16.35 15.87 -1.74
C GLN A 208 -17.15 15.80 -0.44
N LYS A 209 -17.85 14.69 -0.17
CA LYS A 209 -18.59 14.51 1.10
C LYS A 209 -17.65 14.47 2.30
N VAL A 210 -16.45 13.94 2.15
CA VAL A 210 -15.42 13.94 3.20
C VAL A 210 -14.87 15.34 3.43
N ALA A 211 -14.82 16.17 2.39
CA ALA A 211 -14.41 17.57 2.49
C ALA A 211 -15.42 18.43 3.27
N THR A 212 -16.71 18.07 3.23
CA THR A 212 -17.80 18.83 3.86
C THR A 212 -18.18 18.36 5.25
N ASP A 213 -18.13 17.05 5.52
CA ASP A 213 -18.65 16.44 6.76
C ASP A 213 -17.65 16.50 7.93
N PHE A 214 -16.88 17.59 8.02
CA PHE A 214 -15.81 17.78 9.00
C PHE A 214 -16.36 18.20 10.38
N ASP A 215 -17.28 17.40 10.93
CA ASP A 215 -17.86 17.59 12.27
C ASP A 215 -17.49 16.38 13.16
N TYR A 216 -16.69 16.61 14.20
CA TYR A 216 -15.93 15.57 14.91
C TYR A 216 -16.74 14.84 15.99
N GLY A 217 -16.77 13.50 15.92
CA GLY A 217 -17.22 12.62 17.01
C GLY A 217 -16.28 11.45 17.32
N TYR A 218 -15.16 11.30 16.60
CA TYR A 218 -14.21 10.22 16.86
C TYR A 218 -13.01 10.76 17.65
N SER A 219 -13.02 10.44 18.94
CA SER A 219 -11.96 10.66 19.92
C SER A 219 -10.57 10.31 19.37
N GLN A 220 -9.65 11.21 19.63
CA GLN A 220 -8.22 11.23 19.29
C GLN A 220 -7.57 9.83 19.43
N LEU A 221 -7.20 9.24 18.29
CA LEU A 221 -5.99 8.42 18.27
C LEU A 221 -4.82 9.36 18.57
N PRO A 222 -3.88 9.00 19.46
CA PRO A 222 -2.71 9.84 19.69
C PRO A 222 -2.04 10.09 18.34
N LEU A 223 -1.76 11.37 18.06
CA LEU A 223 -1.13 11.88 16.83
C LEU A 223 0.17 11.14 16.43
N THR A 224 0.74 10.35 17.34
CA THR A 224 1.85 9.44 17.06
C THR A 224 1.55 8.42 15.96
N LEU A 225 0.28 8.03 15.74
CA LEU A 225 -0.14 7.14 14.66
C LEU A 225 -0.46 7.83 13.32
N ALA A 226 -0.50 9.17 13.28
CA ALA A 226 -1.12 9.92 12.17
C ALA A 226 -0.19 10.86 11.38
N VAL A 227 1.12 10.90 11.65
CA VAL A 227 2.09 11.73 10.88
C VAL A 227 3.25 10.89 10.38
#